data_AF-A0A3B4YIZ3-F1
#
_entry.id   AF-A0A3B4YIZ3-F1
#
_cell.length_a   1.000
_cell.length_b   1.000
_cell.length_c   1.000
_cell.angle_alpha   90.00
_cell.angle_beta   90.00
_cell.angle_gamma   90.00
#
_symmetry.space_group_name_H-M   'P 1'
#
loop_
_entity.id
_entity.type
_entity.pdbx_description
1 polymer ?
#
loop_
_entity_poly.entity_id
_entity_poly.type
_entity_poly.pdbx_seq_one_letter_code
_entity_poly.pdbx_strand_id
1 'polypeptide(L)'
;MCSVSIDVKDVEDLAQTFPDLEQRLQPVPPCVSLRESVQVYKEHCRMAREFHQVKHEITALEDRKRKLLAELVEDEKVAMEIARLEEEFRRLTEENRNLVTVHNERAQQLERLCLTNRTRQDSS
;
A
#
# COMPACT_ATOMS: atom_id res chain seq x y z
N MET A 1 18.35 45.98 -44.04
CA MET A 1 17.12 45.47 -43.38
C MET A 1 17.19 43.96 -43.45
N CYS A 2 17.52 43.27 -42.35
CA CYS A 2 17.49 41.81 -42.32
C CYS A 2 16.05 41.37 -42.06
N SER A 3 15.35 40.91 -43.10
CA SER A 3 14.08 40.19 -42.93
C SER A 3 14.37 38.89 -42.21
N VAL A 4 13.97 38.80 -40.94
CA VAL A 4 13.98 37.55 -40.19
C VAL A 4 12.60 36.93 -40.33
N SER A 5 12.50 35.87 -41.14
CA SER A 5 11.28 35.07 -41.24
C SER A 5 11.10 34.32 -39.92
N ILE A 6 10.09 34.75 -39.14
CA ILE A 6 9.60 34.00 -37.98
C ILE A 6 8.80 32.82 -38.56
N ASP A 7 9.25 31.60 -38.30
CA ASP A 7 8.53 30.39 -38.70
C ASP A 7 7.16 30.36 -38.01
N VAL A 8 6.11 29.95 -38.73
CA VAL A 8 4.72 29.91 -38.23
C VAL A 8 4.60 29.08 -36.94
N LYS A 9 5.48 28.08 -36.79
CA LYS A 9 5.59 27.21 -35.61
C LYS A 9 6.09 27.93 -34.36
N ASP A 10 6.87 29.00 -34.52
CA ASP A 10 7.40 29.79 -33.41
C ASP A 10 6.34 30.71 -32.80
N VAL A 11 5.26 31.03 -33.53
CA VAL A 11 4.17 31.89 -33.06
C VAL A 11 3.19 31.11 -32.17
N GLU A 12 3.02 29.82 -32.43
CA GLU A 12 2.13 28.93 -31.66
C GLU A 12 2.70 28.56 -30.27
N ASP A 13 4.04 28.56 -30.12
CA ASP A 13 4.71 28.31 -28.84
C ASP A 13 4.68 29.52 -27.87
N LEU A 14 4.32 30.72 -28.34
CA LEU A 14 4.36 31.97 -27.54
C LEU A 14 3.17 32.15 -26.58
N ALA A 15 2.10 31.37 -26.75
CA ALA A 15 0.86 31.49 -25.95
C ALA A 15 0.77 30.48 -24.80
N GLN A 16 1.85 29.76 -24.48
CA GLN A 16 1.84 28.76 -23.41
C GLN A 16 1.78 29.40 -22.03
N THR A 17 0.85 28.90 -21.20
CA THR A 17 0.68 29.31 -19.81
C THR A 17 0.97 28.12 -18.90
N PHE A 18 1.68 28.34 -17.79
CA PHE A 18 2.13 27.29 -16.88
C PHE A 18 1.53 27.48 -15.48
N PRO A 19 0.28 27.06 -15.22
CA PRO A 19 -0.43 27.37 -13.98
C PRO A 19 0.25 26.82 -12.72
N ASP A 20 1.11 25.81 -12.84
CA ASP A 20 1.84 25.23 -11.72
C ASP A 20 3.07 26.02 -11.26
N LEU A 21 3.52 26.98 -12.05
CA LEU A 21 4.62 27.87 -11.71
C LEU A 21 4.10 29.12 -11.01
N GLU A 22 4.84 29.57 -9.99
CA GLU A 22 4.61 30.88 -9.40
C GLU A 22 4.64 31.99 -10.47
N GLN A 23 3.86 33.05 -10.27
CA GLN A 23 3.76 34.13 -11.24
C GLN A 23 5.13 34.73 -11.62
N ARG A 24 6.08 34.80 -10.68
CA ARG A 24 7.44 35.30 -10.90
C ARG A 24 8.33 34.36 -11.72
N LEU A 25 7.93 33.10 -11.88
CA LEU A 25 8.65 32.07 -12.64
C LEU A 25 8.01 31.82 -14.01
N GLN A 26 6.96 32.55 -14.38
CA GLN A 26 6.37 32.42 -15.71
C GLN A 26 7.38 32.82 -16.80
N PRO A 27 7.49 32.08 -17.91
CA PRO A 27 8.32 32.47 -19.03
C PRO A 27 7.95 33.85 -19.55
N VAL A 28 8.93 34.76 -19.56
CA VAL A 28 8.75 36.14 -20.05
C VAL A 28 8.72 36.12 -21.58
N PRO A 29 7.74 36.76 -22.24
CA PRO A 29 7.67 36.80 -23.71
C PRO A 29 8.99 37.26 -24.35
N PRO A 30 9.46 36.59 -25.42
CA PRO A 30 10.73 36.90 -26.03
C PRO A 30 10.70 38.19 -26.84
N CYS A 31 11.85 38.85 -26.95
CA CYS A 31 12.08 39.89 -27.94
C CYS A 31 12.35 39.24 -29.31
N VAL A 32 11.37 39.29 -30.20
CA VAL A 32 11.41 38.56 -31.49
C VAL A 32 12.51 39.01 -32.45
N SER A 33 13.07 40.21 -32.25
CA SER A 33 14.20 40.72 -33.04
C SER A 33 15.55 40.16 -32.59
N LEU A 34 15.60 39.51 -31.41
CA LEU A 34 16.82 38.94 -30.84
C LEU A 34 16.71 37.42 -30.74
N ARG A 35 17.56 36.71 -31.50
CA ARG A 35 17.55 35.25 -31.59
C ARG A 35 17.74 34.57 -30.22
N GLU A 36 18.66 35.11 -29.42
CA GLU A 36 19.00 34.60 -28.10
C GLU A 36 17.79 34.66 -27.16
N SER A 37 17.00 35.74 -27.25
CA SER A 37 15.79 35.90 -26.43
C SER A 37 14.73 34.85 -26.77
N VAL A 38 14.52 34.58 -28.07
CA VAL A 38 13.61 33.52 -28.53
C VAL A 38 14.07 32.15 -28.03
N GLN A 39 15.38 31.87 -28.10
CA GLN A 39 15.92 30.59 -27.65
C GLN A 39 15.78 30.39 -26.14
N VAL A 40 16.06 31.41 -25.33
CA VAL A 40 15.91 31.35 -23.87
C VAL A 40 14.45 31.13 -23.48
N TYR A 41 13.50 31.79 -24.15
CA TYR A 41 12.07 31.57 -23.93
C TYR A 41 11.66 30.12 -24.21
N LYS A 42 12.06 29.57 -25.37
CA LYS A 42 11.76 28.18 -25.74
C LYS A 42 12.29 27.18 -24.72
N GLU A 43 13.52 27.40 -24.25
CA GLU A 43 14.14 26.58 -23.22
C GLU A 43 13.40 26.67 -21.88
N HIS A 44 13.00 27.87 -21.47
CA HIS A 44 12.22 28.05 -20.24
C HIS A 44 10.85 27.36 -20.33
N CYS A 45 10.15 27.48 -21.46
CA CYS A 45 8.89 26.75 -21.68
C CYS A 45 9.09 25.22 -21.62
N ARG A 46 10.23 24.70 -22.11
CA ARG A 46 10.57 23.28 -21.98
C ARG A 46 10.71 22.87 -20.52
N MET A 47 11.53 23.59 -19.75
CA MET A 47 11.73 23.31 -18.33
C MET A 47 10.43 23.44 -17.53
N ALA A 48 9.56 24.40 -17.88
CA ALA A 48 8.26 24.57 -17.24
C ALA A 48 7.33 23.36 -17.45
N ARG A 49 7.35 22.76 -18.65
CA ARG A 49 6.62 21.51 -18.93
C ARG A 49 7.18 20.33 -18.14
N GLU A 50 8.51 20.21 -18.09
CA GLU A 50 9.19 19.16 -17.32
C GLU A 50 8.87 19.29 -15.82
N PHE A 51 8.91 20.51 -15.28
CA PHE A 51 8.53 20.78 -13.90
C PHE A 51 7.09 20.37 -13.60
N HIS A 52 6.14 20.75 -14.47
CA HIS A 52 4.75 20.35 -14.35
C HIS A 52 4.61 18.82 -14.31
N GLN A 53 5.28 18.12 -15.22
CA GLN A 53 5.25 16.66 -15.28
C GLN A 53 5.79 16.04 -14.00
N VAL A 54 6.98 16.44 -13.56
CA VAL A 54 7.61 15.90 -12.33
C VAL A 54 6.76 16.18 -11.11
N LYS A 55 6.16 17.38 -11.01
CA LYS A 55 5.24 17.72 -9.91
C LYS A 55 4.04 16.77 -9.86
N HIS A 56 3.43 16.47 -11.00
CA HIS A 56 2.32 15.51 -11.10
C HIS A 56 2.75 14.09 -10.73
N GLU A 57 3.92 13.65 -11.18
CA GLU A 57 4.48 12.34 -10.84
C GLU A 57 4.73 12.22 -9.32
N ILE A 58 5.27 13.27 -8.68
CA ILE A 58 5.45 13.31 -7.23
C ILE A 58 4.11 13.14 -6.51
N THR A 59 3.08 13.91 -6.88
CA THR A 59 1.75 13.78 -6.26
C THR A 59 1.16 12.38 -6.44
N ALA A 60 1.28 11.80 -7.64
CA ALA A 60 0.81 10.43 -7.89
C ALA A 60 1.56 9.38 -7.03
N LEU A 61 2.87 9.55 -6.84
CA LEU A 61 3.68 8.68 -5.99
C LEU A 61 3.31 8.84 -4.51
N GLU A 62 3.07 10.05 -4.04
CA GLU A 62 2.61 10.32 -2.68
C GLU A 62 1.25 9.68 -2.39
N ASP A 63 0.31 9.77 -3.33
CA ASP A 63 -0.99 9.11 -3.23
C ASP A 63 -0.85 7.59 -3.17
N ARG A 64 0.00 7.01 -4.02
CA ARG A 64 0.26 5.57 -4.00
C ARG A 64 0.93 5.12 -2.72
N LYS A 65 1.90 5.88 -2.21
CA LYS A 65 2.54 5.60 -0.92
C LYS A 65 1.52 5.59 0.21
N ARG A 66 0.60 6.56 0.25
CA ARG A 66 -0.47 6.61 1.27
C ARG A 66 -1.38 5.38 1.21
N LYS A 67 -1.75 4.92 0.02
CA LYS A 67 -2.55 3.69 -0.15
C LYS A 67 -1.82 2.44 0.36
N LEU A 68 -0.55 2.28 -0.02
CA LEU A 68 0.26 1.13 0.43
C LEU A 68 0.46 1.11 1.94
N LEU A 69 0.63 2.28 2.58
CA LEU A 69 0.70 2.35 4.04
C LEU A 69 -0.61 1.95 4.71
N ALA A 70 -1.76 2.32 4.12
CA ALA A 70 -3.06 1.91 4.63
C ALA A 70 -3.27 0.38 4.50
N GLU A 71 -2.89 -0.20 3.36
CA GLU A 71 -2.92 -1.66 3.15
C GLU A 71 -2.06 -2.39 4.18
N LEU A 72 -0.84 -1.91 4.44
CA LEU A 72 0.07 -2.51 5.43
C LEU A 72 -0.52 -2.51 6.85
N VAL A 73 -1.24 -1.45 7.23
CA VAL A 73 -1.92 -1.38 8.53
C VAL A 73 -3.05 -2.41 8.63
N GLU A 74 -3.79 -2.65 7.55
CA GLU A 74 -4.82 -3.70 7.55
C GLU A 74 -4.19 -5.10 7.61
N ASP A 75 -3.09 -5.33 6.90
CA ASP A 75 -2.34 -6.60 6.97
C ASP A 75 -1.82 -6.89 8.38
N GLU A 76 -1.33 -5.86 9.10
CA GLU A 76 -0.90 -6.01 10.49
C GLU A 76 -2.04 -6.41 11.42
N LYS A 77 -3.24 -5.85 11.25
CA LYS A 77 -4.43 -6.27 12.01
C LYS A 77 -4.80 -7.72 11.74
N VAL A 78 -4.73 -8.16 10.48
CA VAL A 78 -4.97 -9.55 10.10
C VAL A 78 -3.93 -10.47 10.76
N ALA A 79 -2.65 -10.10 10.73
CA ALA A 79 -1.59 -10.87 11.37
C ALA A 79 -1.80 -11.00 12.89
N MET A 80 -2.23 -9.92 13.56
CA MET A 80 -2.59 -9.95 14.97
C MET A 80 -3.75 -10.91 15.27
N GLU A 81 -4.79 -10.90 14.43
CA GLU A 81 -5.92 -11.82 14.60
C GLU A 81 -5.53 -13.27 14.34
N ILE A 82 -4.68 -13.53 13.35
CA ILE A 82 -4.11 -14.87 13.12
C ILE A 82 -3.35 -15.36 14.36
N ALA A 83 -2.47 -14.53 14.93
CA ALA A 83 -1.73 -14.89 16.13
C ALA A 83 -2.65 -15.17 17.34
N ARG A 84 -3.75 -14.40 17.48
CA ARG A 84 -4.77 -14.63 18.50
C ARG A 84 -5.45 -16.00 18.31
N LEU A 85 -5.86 -16.31 17.08
CA LEU A 85 -6.53 -17.56 16.74
C LEU A 85 -5.60 -18.78 16.90
N GLU A 86 -4.32 -18.65 16.56
CA GLU A 86 -3.33 -19.71 16.78
C GLU A 86 -3.19 -20.06 18.27
N GLU A 87 -3.15 -19.06 19.15
CA GLU A 87 -3.09 -19.29 20.60
C GLU A 87 -4.38 -19.93 21.13
N GLU A 88 -5.54 -19.47 20.66
CA GLU A 88 -6.83 -20.08 21.01
C GLU A 88 -6.89 -21.55 20.57
N PHE A 89 -6.46 -21.83 19.34
CA PHE A 89 -6.39 -23.19 18.81
C PHE A 89 -5.44 -24.08 19.61
N ARG A 90 -4.27 -23.56 20.02
CA ARG A 90 -3.34 -24.28 20.90
C ARG A 90 -3.99 -24.67 22.22
N ARG A 91 -4.63 -23.72 22.90
CA ARG A 91 -5.31 -23.94 24.18
C ARG A 91 -6.43 -24.96 24.07
N LEU A 92 -7.29 -24.83 23.05
CA LEU A 92 -8.38 -25.78 22.80
C LEU A 92 -7.86 -27.19 22.49
N THR A 93 -6.76 -27.30 21.75
CA THR A 93 -6.12 -28.58 21.44
C THR A 93 -5.59 -29.27 22.70
N GLU A 94 -4.97 -28.50 23.59
CA GLU A 94 -4.48 -29.02 24.88
C GLU A 94 -5.64 -29.45 25.80
N GLU A 95 -6.67 -28.63 25.92
CA GLU A 95 -7.86 -28.97 26.71
C GLU A 95 -8.55 -30.23 26.19
N ASN A 96 -8.66 -30.37 24.86
CA ASN A 96 -9.24 -31.57 24.24
C ASN A 96 -8.41 -32.83 24.55
N ARG A 97 -7.07 -32.75 24.45
CA ARG A 97 -6.18 -33.86 24.85
C ARG A 97 -6.35 -34.25 26.31
N ASN A 98 -6.47 -33.27 27.20
CA ASN A 98 -6.70 -33.51 28.62
C ASN A 98 -8.06 -34.17 28.86
N LEU A 99 -9.11 -33.69 28.18
CA LEU A 99 -10.46 -34.25 28.30
C LEU A 99 -10.51 -35.70 27.80
N VAL A 100 -9.88 -36.01 26.67
CA VAL A 100 -9.75 -37.38 26.14
C VAL A 100 -9.02 -38.28 27.14
N THR A 101 -7.94 -37.78 27.75
CA THR A 101 -7.18 -38.53 28.76
C THR A 101 -8.06 -38.88 29.96
N VAL A 102 -8.73 -37.88 30.54
CA VAL A 102 -9.63 -38.08 31.69
C VAL A 102 -10.79 -39.00 31.33
N HIS A 103 -11.40 -38.83 30.15
CA HIS A 103 -12.47 -39.72 29.68
C HIS A 103 -12.01 -41.18 29.64
N ASN A 104 -10.84 -41.44 29.07
CA ASN A 104 -10.29 -42.80 28.96
C ASN A 104 -9.99 -43.40 30.34
N GLU A 105 -9.41 -42.62 31.25
CA GLU A 105 -9.15 -43.06 32.63
C GLU A 105 -10.45 -43.42 33.36
N ARG A 106 -11.50 -42.61 33.22
CA ARG A 106 -12.82 -42.88 33.82
C ARG A 106 -13.48 -44.11 33.21
N ALA A 107 -13.41 -44.29 31.90
CA ALA A 107 -13.92 -45.48 31.23
C ALA A 107 -13.25 -46.76 31.76
N GLN A 108 -11.92 -46.74 31.90
CA GLN A 108 -11.18 -47.87 32.48
C GLN A 108 -11.51 -48.12 33.96
N GLN A 109 -11.70 -47.06 34.75
CA GLN A 109 -12.13 -47.19 36.14
C GLN A 109 -13.51 -47.88 36.24
N LEU A 110 -14.46 -47.49 35.39
CA LEU A 110 -15.78 -48.10 35.33
C LEU A 110 -15.70 -49.58 34.94
N GLU A 111 -14.91 -49.92 33.93
CA GLU A 111 -14.73 -51.32 33.50
C GLU A 111 -14.22 -52.22 34.64
N ARG A 112 -13.22 -51.75 35.40
CA ARG A 112 -12.71 -52.47 36.59
C ARG A 112 -13.77 -52.66 37.67
N LEU A 113 -14.60 -51.65 37.92
CA LEU A 113 -15.70 -51.75 38.89
C LEU A 113 -16.79 -52.73 38.43
N CYS A 114 -17.08 -52.80 37.13
CA CYS A 114 -18.02 -53.76 36.58
C CYS A 114 -17.52 -55.21 36.73
N LEU A 115 -16.24 -55.45 36.40
CA LEU A 115 -15.62 -56.78 36.53
C LEU A 115 -15.59 -57.26 37.99
N THR A 116 -15.17 -56.39 38.92
CA THR A 116 -15.11 -56.72 40.35
C THR A 116 -16.49 -57.04 40.93
N ASN A 117 -17.52 -56.27 40.61
CA ASN A 117 -18.88 -56.57 41.07
C ASN A 117 -19.41 -57.91 40.53
N ARG A 118 -19.09 -58.25 39.27
CA ARG A 118 -19.48 -59.54 38.67
C ARG A 118 -18.83 -60.72 39.40
N THR A 119 -17.52 -60.66 39.63
CA THR A 119 -16.81 -61.73 40.37
C THR A 119 -17.33 -61.94 41.79
N ARG A 120 -17.83 -60.88 42.45
CA ARG A 120 -18.44 -60.98 43.78
C ARG A 120 -19.83 -61.63 43.76
N GLN A 121 -20.58 -61.48 42.68
CA GLN A 121 -21.88 -62.13 42.50
C GLN A 121 -21.73 -63.61 42.10
N ASP A 122 -20.71 -63.95 41.31
CA ASP A 122 -20.45 -65.33 40.89
C ASP A 122 -19.84 -66.22 42.01
N SER A 123 -19.35 -65.60 43.09
CA SER A 123 -18.70 -66.28 44.23
C SER A 123 -19.61 -66.45 45.46
N SER A 124 -20.91 -66.15 45.34
CA SER A 124 -21.88 -66.17 46.43
C SER A 124 -23.03 -67.13 46.15
#